data_AF-A0A925PWL0-F1
#
_entry.id   AF-A0A925PWL0-F1
#
_cell.length_a   1.000
_cell.length_b   1.000
_cell.length_c   1.000
_cell.angle_alpha   90.00
_cell.angle_beta   90.00
_cell.angle_gamma   90.00
#
_symmetry.space_group_name_H-M   'P 1'
#
loop_
_entity.id
_entity.type
_entity.pdbx_description
1 polymer ?
#
loop_
_entity_poly.entity_id
_entity_poly.type
_entity_poly.pdbx_seq_one_letter_code
_entity_poly.pdbx_strand_id
1 'polypeptide(L)' 'MFPRPHPSDVKRKLIEFAPEIWLALELLAKDTGRSVQDLADEAFAGLLAKYHRPTSLKEALRESARRLPANDDLPPPR' A
#
# COMPACT_ATOMS: atom_id res chain seq x y z
N MET A 1 -12.59 -16.85 7.96
CA MET A 1 -12.12 -16.13 9.16
C MET A 1 -10.88 -15.34 8.75
N PHE A 2 -10.98 -14.03 8.54
CA PHE A 2 -9.80 -13.23 8.17
C PHE A 2 -8.88 -13.09 9.39
N PRO A 3 -7.57 -13.31 9.25
CA PRO A 3 -6.65 -13.21 10.38
C PRO A 3 -6.69 -11.78 10.94
N ARG A 4 -6.78 -11.67 12.27
CA ARG A 4 -6.62 -10.36 12.92
C ARG A 4 -5.17 -9.91 12.68
N PRO A 5 -4.94 -8.67 12.21
CA PRO A 5 -3.59 -8.17 12.03
C PRO A 5 -2.85 -8.23 13.37
N HIS A 6 -1.62 -8.76 13.36
CA HIS A 6 -0.84 -8.85 14.58
C HIS A 6 -0.28 -7.46 14.90
N PRO A 7 -0.10 -7.11 16.19
CA PRO A 7 0.45 -5.80 16.57
C PRO A 7 1.82 -5.50 15.94
N SER A 8 2.56 -6.54 15.52
CA SER A 8 3.84 -6.45 14.79
C SER A 8 3.72 -5.89 13.37
N ASP A 9 2.52 -5.89 12.79
CA ASP A 9 2.28 -5.54 11.40
C ASP A 9 2.04 -4.02 11.22
N VAL A 10 1.73 -3.30 12.31
CA VAL A 10 1.48 -1.86 12.27
C VAL A 10 2.79 -1.10 12.47
N LYS A 11 3.28 -0.46 11.40
CA LYS A 11 4.43 0.46 11.47
C LYS A 11 3.95 1.88 11.76
N ARG A 12 4.48 2.50 12.82
CA ARG A 12 4.19 3.89 13.20
C ARG A 12 5.43 4.77 12.98
N LYS A 13 5.25 5.92 12.35
CA LYS A 13 6.30 6.92 12.10
C LYS A 13 5.74 8.30 12.41
N LEU A 14 6.51 9.14 13.10
CA LEU A 14 6.21 10.56 13.25
C LEU A 14 6.57 11.29 11.95
N ILE A 15 5.62 12.08 11.45
CA ILE A 15 5.74 12.86 10.22
C ILE A 15 5.39 14.30 10.58
N GLU A 16 6.27 15.23 10.20
CA GLU A 16 6.04 16.66 10.37
C GLU A 16 5.13 17.16 9.24
N PHE A 17 4.16 18.00 9.60
CA PHE A 17 3.27 18.67 8.67
C PHE A 17 3.43 20.19 8.83
N ALA A 18 3.37 20.91 7.71
CA ALA A 18 3.17 22.34 7.76
C ALA A 18 1.82 22.63 8.46
N PRO A 19 1.73 23.64 9.35
CA PRO A 19 0.51 23.92 10.13
C PRO A 19 -0.75 24.08 9.27
N GLU A 20 -0.62 24.73 8.11
CA GLU A 20 -1.69 24.96 7.16
C GLU A 20 -2.21 23.67 6.52
N ILE A 21 -1.32 22.70 6.26
CA ILE A 21 -1.68 21.38 5.72
C ILE A 21 -2.40 20.58 6.80
N TRP A 22 -1.91 20.62 8.03
CA TRP A 22 -2.56 19.94 9.15
C TRP A 22 -4.01 20.42 9.35
N LEU A 23 -4.21 21.75 9.36
CA LEU A 23 -5.53 22.34 9.50
C LEU A 23 -6.46 21.92 8.35
N ALA A 24 -5.97 21.94 7.11
CA ALA A 24 -6.74 21.51 5.94
C ALA A 24 -7.13 20.02 6.03
N LEU A 25 -6.23 19.15 6.49
CA LEU A 25 -6.52 17.73 6.71
C LEU A 25 -7.58 17.51 7.80
N GLU A 26 -7.51 18.26 8.91
CA GLU A 26 -8.52 18.17 9.98
C GLU A 26 -9.90 18.63 9.51
N LEU A 27 -9.97 19.70 8.72
CA LEU A 27 -11.23 20.18 8.13
C LEU A 27 -11.80 19.15 7.16
N LEU A 28 -10.98 18.63 6.25
CA LEU A 28 -11.41 17.61 5.30
C LEU A 28 -11.90 16.33 5.99
N ALA A 29 -11.23 15.91 7.06
CA ALA A 29 -11.64 14.78 7.87
C ALA A 29 -13.04 15.01 8.48
N LYS A 30 -13.30 16.20 9.03
CA LYS A 30 -14.61 16.57 9.58
C LYS A 30 -15.69 16.62 8.52
N ASP A 31 -15.43 17.26 7.38
CA ASP A 31 -16.39 17.43 6.30
C ASP A 31 -16.80 16.09 5.67
N THR A 32 -15.86 15.13 5.60
CA THR A 32 -16.11 13.80 5.04
C THR A 32 -16.53 12.75 6.07
N GLY A 33 -16.50 13.09 7.37
CA GLY A 33 -16.76 12.14 8.45
C GLY A 33 -15.72 11.02 8.57
N ARG A 34 -14.49 11.25 8.09
CA ARG A 34 -13.38 10.28 8.08
C ARG A 34 -12.32 10.65 9.11
N SER A 35 -11.44 9.70 9.44
CA SER A 35 -10.25 10.01 10.23
C SER A 35 -9.09 10.49 9.35
N VAL A 36 -8.13 11.21 9.94
CA VAL A 36 -6.87 11.57 9.26
C VAL A 36 -6.11 10.32 8.78
N GLN A 37 -6.22 9.21 9.52
CA GLN A 37 -5.64 7.93 9.10
C GLN A 37 -6.27 7.41 7.80
N ASP A 38 -7.60 7.46 7.68
CA ASP A 38 -8.29 7.00 6.46
C ASP A 38 -7.92 7.84 5.25
N LEU A 39 -7.72 9.16 5.44
CA LEU A 39 -7.25 10.06 4.38
C LEU A 39 -5.79 9.74 3.98
N ALA A 40 -4.93 9.44 4.97
CA ALA A 40 -3.55 9.07 4.73
C ALA A 40 -3.44 7.73 3.99
N ASP A 41 -4.23 6.73 4.39
CA ASP A 41 -4.25 5.40 3.74
C ASP A 41 -4.65 5.51 2.26
N GLU A 42 -5.66 6.33 1.96
CA GLU A 42 -6.06 6.60 0.57
C GLU A 42 -4.97 7.32 -0.22
N ALA A 43 -4.39 8.38 0.35
CA ALA A 43 -3.33 9.14 -0.30
C ALA A 43 -2.10 8.25 -0.58
N PHE A 44 -1.71 7.40 0.37
CA PHE A 44 -0.59 6.47 0.19
C PHE A 44 -0.90 5.38 -0.83
N ALA A 45 -2.12 4.85 -0.87
CA ALA A 45 -2.54 3.90 -1.90
C ALA A 45 -2.43 4.53 -3.30
N GLY A 46 -2.93 5.76 -3.47
CA GLY A 46 -2.81 6.50 -4.73
C GLY A 46 -1.35 6.79 -5.11
N LEU A 47 -0.51 7.16 -4.14
CA LEU A 47 0.91 7.39 -4.35
C LEU A 47 1.62 6.12 -4.82
N LEU A 48 1.41 5.00 -4.14
CA LEU A 48 2.08 3.72 -4.46
C LEU A 48 1.60 3.16 -5.80
N ALA A 49 0.31 3.32 -6.13
CA ALA A 49 -0.23 2.96 -7.43
C ALA A 49 0.46 3.73 -8.57
N LYS A 50 0.69 5.05 -8.38
CA LYS A 50 1.39 5.90 -9.36
C LYS A 50 2.81 5.43 -9.65
N TYR A 51 3.50 4.85 -8.67
CA TYR A 51 4.87 4.36 -8.82
C TYR A 51 4.96 2.85 -9.08
N HIS A 52 3.85 2.19 -9.42
CA HIS A 52 3.78 0.74 -9.68
C HIS A 52 4.40 -0.09 -8.53
N ARG A 53 4.19 0.33 -7.28
CA ARG A 53 4.56 -0.49 -6.12
C ARG A 53 3.36 -1.32 -5.72
N PRO A 54 3.44 -2.67 -5.78
CA PRO A 54 2.33 -3.51 -5.36
C PRO A 54 2.06 -3.26 -3.87
N THR A 55 0.86 -2.80 -3.56
CA THR A 55 0.46 -2.43 -2.19
C THR A 55 -0.10 -3.61 -1.42
N SER A 56 -0.33 -4.73 -2.10
CA SER A 56 -0.85 -5.97 -1.55
C SER A 56 0.00 -7.17 -1.95
N LEU A 57 0.07 -8.18 -1.07
CA LEU A 57 0.67 -9.50 -1.36
C LEU A 57 0.12 -10.10 -2.65
N LYS A 58 -1.18 -9.93 -2.94
CA LYS A 58 -1.82 -10.42 -4.16
C LYS A 58 -1.26 -9.73 -5.42
N GLU A 59 -0.96 -8.45 -5.34
CA GLU A 59 -0.38 -7.68 -6.44
C GLU A 59 1.09 -8.03 -6.65
N ALA A 60 1.84 -8.19 -5.56
CA ALA A 60 3.23 -8.64 -5.60
C ALA A 60 3.35 -10.03 -6.23
N LEU A 61 2.45 -10.96 -5.89
CA LEU A 61 2.39 -12.30 -6.50
C LEU A 61 2.01 -12.22 -7.99
N ARG A 62 1.08 -11.35 -8.37
CA ARG A 62 0.68 -11.16 -9.79
C ARG A 62 1.79 -10.52 -10.63
N GLU A 63 2.65 -9.71 -10.03
CA GLU A 63 3.80 -9.13 -10.72
C GLU A 63 4.95 -10.15 -10.83
N SER A 64 5.24 -10.92 -9.78
CA SER A 64 6.20 -12.03 -9.85
C SER A 64 5.79 -13.11 -10.86
N ALA A 65 4.49 -13.46 -10.92
CA ALA A 65 3.96 -14.41 -11.91
C ALA A 65 3.99 -13.89 -13.35
N ARG A 66 4.04 -12.56 -13.55
CA ARG A 66 4.24 -11.96 -14.88
C ARG A 66 5.71 -11.85 -15.29
N ARG A 67 6.65 -11.95 -14.34
CA ARG A 67 8.10 -11.89 -14.60
C ARG A 67 8.74 -13.25 -14.89
N LEU A 68 8.04 -14.35 -14.62
CA LEU A 68 8.49 -15.69 -15.00
C LEU A 68 7.68 -16.14 -16.23
N PRO A 69 8.30 -16.47 -17.39
CA PRO A 69 7.69 -17.45 -18.26
C PRO A 69 7.56 -18.74 -17.44
N ALA A 70 6.32 -19.07 -17.08
CA ALA A 70 6.01 -20.36 -16.52
C ALA A 70 6.27 -21.39 -17.63
N ASN A 71 7.31 -22.20 -17.44
CA ASN A 71 7.62 -23.40 -18.21
C ASN A 71 8.51 -23.24 -19.46
N ASP A 72 9.82 -23.01 -19.25
CA ASP A 72 10.84 -23.53 -20.17
C ASP A 72 11.63 -24.63 -19.46
N ASP A 73 10.97 -25.77 -19.27
CA ASP A 73 11.64 -27.07 -19.04
C ASP A 73 12.28 -27.49 -20.38
N LEU A 74 13.46 -26.95 -20.70
CA LEU A 74 14.32 -27.53 -21.73
C LEU A 74 15.34 -28.46 -21.04
N PRO A 75 15.23 -29.79 -21.24
CA PRO A 75 16.22 -30.71 -20.70
C PRO A 75 17.61 -30.42 -21.31
N PRO A 76 18.69 -30.59 -20.53
CA PRO A 76 20.05 -30.35 -21.03
C PRO A 76 20.34 -31.29 -22.21
N PRO A 77 20.96 -30.79 -23.30
CA PRO A 77 21.41 -31.66 -24.39
C PRO A 77 22.49 -32.62 -23.87
N ARG A 78 22.36 -33.89 -24.28
CA ARG A 78 23.26 -35.00 -23.94
C ARG A 78 24.68 -34.79 -24.43
#